data_AF-A0A966D0J3-F1
#
_entry.id   AF-A0A966D0J3-F1
#
_cell.length_a   1.000
_cell.length_b   1.000
_cell.length_c   1.000
_cell.angle_alpha   90.00
_cell.angle_beta   90.00
_cell.angle_gamma   90.00
#
_symmetry.space_group_name_H-M   'P 1'
#
loop_
_entity.id
_entity.type
_entity.pdbx_description
1 polymer ?
#
loop_
_entity_poly.entity_id
_entity_poly.type
_entity_poly.pdbx_seq_one_letter_code
_entity_poly.pdbx_strand_id
1 'polypeptide(L)'
;MEIGKNKVVSLSYTLTVGGDVIETVNADNPLKFIFGTGYLLPKFEENVSGKKIGDGFDFILSAKEGYGEVNSDAIVELPKDMFMVDGAIEEGLLTVGNVLPMQDSEGNRLQGTIDQIKDESVVMNFNHPLAGSELNFKGEVVEVREATEEELASGLFGEKASSSCGDGGCSGCSGC
;
A
#
# COMPACT_ATOMS: atom_id res chain seq x y z
N MET A 1 1.55 -1.29 -29.48
CA MET A 1 2.26 -0.31 -28.64
C MET A 1 2.93 -1.08 -27.49
N GLU A 2 4.16 -0.74 -27.13
CA GLU A 2 4.89 -1.37 -26.01
C GLU A 2 4.89 -0.48 -24.76
N ILE A 3 4.92 -1.12 -23.59
CA ILE A 3 5.04 -0.46 -22.29
C ILE A 3 6.39 0.26 -22.21
N GLY A 4 6.37 1.54 -21.83
CA GLY A 4 7.57 2.38 -21.70
C GLY A 4 7.29 3.62 -20.85
N LYS A 5 8.33 4.42 -20.58
CA LYS A 5 8.26 5.61 -19.69
C LYS A 5 7.16 6.58 -20.12
N ASN A 6 6.45 7.14 -19.14
CA ASN A 6 5.36 8.12 -19.33
C ASN A 6 4.19 7.59 -20.16
N LYS A 7 3.91 6.28 -20.09
CA LYS A 7 2.74 5.68 -20.71
C LYS A 7 1.76 5.19 -19.67
N VAL A 8 0.49 5.38 -19.94
CA VAL A 8 -0.59 4.78 -19.16
C VAL A 8 -0.74 3.34 -19.58
N VAL A 9 -0.63 2.44 -18.61
CA VAL A 9 -0.79 1.00 -18.80
C VAL A 9 -1.96 0.55 -17.95
N SER A 10 -2.88 -0.16 -18.58
CA SER A 10 -3.97 -0.88 -17.91
C SER A 10 -3.64 -2.37 -17.91
N LEU A 11 -3.62 -3.00 -16.74
CA LEU A 11 -3.43 -4.44 -16.60
C LEU A 11 -4.45 -5.05 -15.65
N SER A 12 -4.83 -6.28 -15.96
CA SER A 12 -5.51 -7.17 -15.04
C SER A 12 -4.49 -8.13 -14.45
N TYR A 13 -4.53 -8.36 -13.15
CA TYR A 13 -3.66 -9.33 -12.49
C TYR A 13 -4.35 -9.95 -11.28
N THR A 14 -3.90 -11.12 -10.90
CA THR A 14 -4.26 -11.81 -9.67
C THR A 14 -3.01 -11.92 -8.82
N LEU A 15 -3.09 -11.39 -7.60
CA LEU A 15 -2.06 -11.52 -6.58
C LEU A 15 -2.37 -12.71 -5.69
N THR A 16 -1.50 -13.72 -5.73
CA THR A 16 -1.58 -14.91 -4.89
C THR A 16 -0.40 -14.96 -3.92
N VAL A 17 -0.69 -15.19 -2.64
CA VAL A 17 0.31 -15.22 -1.56
C VAL A 17 0.14 -16.51 -0.79
N GLY A 18 1.18 -17.34 -0.73
CA GLY A 18 1.12 -18.63 -0.02
C GLY A 18 0.11 -19.66 -0.58
N GLY A 19 -0.47 -19.40 -1.76
CA GLY A 19 -1.54 -20.21 -2.36
C GLY A 19 -2.93 -19.60 -2.23
N ASP A 20 -3.09 -18.54 -1.43
CA ASP A 20 -4.34 -17.82 -1.26
C ASP A 20 -4.37 -16.57 -2.15
N VAL A 21 -5.50 -16.37 -2.84
CA VAL A 21 -5.71 -15.17 -3.67
C VAL A 21 -6.07 -14.01 -2.76
N ILE A 22 -5.15 -13.05 -2.67
CA ILE A 22 -5.32 -11.85 -1.82
C ILE A 22 -6.05 -10.77 -2.59
N GLU A 23 -5.69 -10.58 -3.86
CA GLU A 23 -6.26 -9.52 -4.69
C GLU A 23 -6.46 -10.02 -6.12
N THR A 24 -7.56 -9.61 -6.74
CA THR A 24 -7.87 -9.91 -8.14
C THR A 24 -8.36 -8.66 -8.83
N VAL A 25 -7.57 -8.19 -9.78
CA VAL A 25 -7.86 -7.10 -10.68
C VAL A 25 -8.26 -7.69 -12.02
N ASN A 26 -9.54 -7.59 -12.36
CA ASN A 26 -10.08 -8.12 -13.62
C ASN A 26 -9.97 -7.09 -14.75
N ALA A 27 -10.12 -7.54 -16.00
CA ALA A 27 -10.08 -6.66 -17.17
C ALA A 27 -11.24 -5.63 -17.22
N ASP A 28 -12.34 -5.88 -16.50
CA ASP A 28 -13.44 -4.90 -16.32
C ASP A 28 -13.04 -3.70 -15.46
N ASN A 29 -12.16 -3.91 -14.48
CA ASN A 29 -11.59 -2.87 -13.61
C ASN A 29 -10.07 -3.00 -13.60
N PRO A 30 -9.40 -2.75 -14.73
CA PRO A 30 -7.97 -2.98 -14.82
C PRO A 30 -7.24 -1.93 -13.98
N LEU A 31 -6.15 -2.35 -13.34
CA LEU A 31 -5.25 -1.44 -12.66
C LEU A 31 -4.61 -0.58 -13.72
N LYS A 32 -4.88 0.72 -13.65
CA LYS A 32 -4.26 1.71 -14.53
C LYS A 32 -3.17 2.43 -13.76
N PHE A 33 -1.98 2.53 -14.32
CA PHE A 33 -0.90 3.33 -13.76
C PHE A 33 -0.05 3.95 -14.86
N ILE A 34 0.79 4.90 -14.50
CA ILE A 34 1.77 5.50 -15.41
C ILE A 34 3.09 4.80 -15.21
N PHE A 35 3.60 4.17 -16.26
CA PHE A 35 4.87 3.46 -16.20
C PHE A 35 6.04 4.42 -16.01
N GLY A 36 6.85 4.15 -14.99
CA GLY A 36 8.06 4.92 -14.69
C GLY A 36 7.85 6.14 -13.80
N THR A 37 6.68 6.25 -13.15
CA THR A 37 6.44 7.24 -12.07
C THR A 37 6.75 6.68 -10.68
N GLY A 38 7.09 5.39 -10.58
CA GLY A 38 7.35 4.72 -9.29
C GLY A 38 6.08 4.44 -8.48
N TYR A 39 4.91 4.46 -9.13
CA TYR A 39 3.63 4.15 -8.51
C TYR A 39 3.50 2.66 -8.14
N LEU A 40 4.16 1.78 -8.91
CA LEU A 40 4.22 0.34 -8.66
C LEU A 40 5.60 -0.10 -8.19
N LEU A 41 5.64 -1.34 -7.69
CA LEU A 41 6.88 -2.02 -7.32
C LEU A 41 7.87 -1.98 -8.49
N PRO A 42 9.14 -1.59 -8.26
CA PRO A 42 10.12 -1.45 -9.34
C PRO A 42 10.33 -2.78 -10.09
N LYS A 43 10.31 -3.90 -9.36
CA LYS A 43 10.40 -5.24 -9.95
C LYS A 43 9.17 -5.62 -10.76
N PHE A 44 7.99 -5.15 -10.37
CA PHE A 44 6.78 -5.33 -11.15
C PHE A 44 6.90 -4.58 -12.48
N GLU A 45 7.29 -3.30 -12.44
CA GLU A 45 7.53 -2.49 -13.64
C GLU A 45 8.60 -3.11 -14.55
N GLU A 46 9.70 -3.61 -14.00
CA GLU A 46 10.74 -4.30 -14.79
C GLU A 46 10.19 -5.52 -15.54
N ASN A 47 9.36 -6.35 -14.89
CA ASN A 47 8.81 -7.56 -15.50
C ASN A 47 7.76 -7.28 -16.59
N VAL A 48 6.98 -6.20 -16.45
CA VAL A 48 6.01 -5.78 -17.47
C VAL A 48 6.62 -4.86 -18.52
N SER A 49 7.86 -4.40 -18.33
CA SER A 49 8.55 -3.53 -19.27
C SER A 49 8.71 -4.20 -20.65
N GLY A 50 8.42 -3.47 -21.72
CA GLY A 50 8.52 -4.00 -23.09
C GLY A 50 7.41 -4.98 -23.49
N LYS A 51 6.47 -5.30 -22.60
CA LYS A 51 5.28 -6.09 -22.95
C LYS A 51 4.33 -5.28 -23.84
N LYS A 52 3.51 -6.00 -24.60
CA LYS A 52 2.53 -5.46 -25.54
C LYS A 52 1.13 -5.69 -25.02
N ILE A 53 0.17 -4.96 -25.56
CA ILE A 53 -1.26 -5.17 -25.31
C ILE A 53 -1.63 -6.62 -25.66
N GLY A 54 -2.33 -7.30 -24.75
CA GLY A 54 -2.70 -8.72 -24.83
C GLY A 54 -1.61 -9.70 -24.40
N ASP A 55 -0.43 -9.24 -23.98
CA ASP A 55 0.64 -10.11 -23.50
C ASP A 55 0.41 -10.47 -22.04
N GLY A 56 0.45 -11.78 -21.74
CA GLY A 56 0.36 -12.30 -20.38
C GLY A 56 1.71 -12.23 -19.66
N PHE A 57 1.65 -12.05 -18.34
CA PHE A 57 2.81 -12.14 -17.46
C PHE A 57 2.49 -13.00 -16.24
N ASP A 58 3.49 -13.75 -15.81
CA ASP A 58 3.44 -14.63 -14.64
C ASP A 58 4.84 -14.54 -14.03
N PHE A 59 4.93 -13.86 -12.88
CA PHE A 59 6.18 -13.71 -12.16
C PHE A 59 5.94 -13.68 -10.66
N ILE A 60 6.97 -14.08 -9.93
CA ILE A 60 6.97 -14.15 -8.48
C ILE A 60 7.92 -13.07 -7.98
N LEU A 61 7.44 -12.22 -7.08
CA LEU A 61 8.26 -11.27 -6.35
C LEU A 61 8.52 -11.82 -4.96
N SER A 62 9.79 -11.89 -4.58
CA SER A 62 10.18 -12.21 -3.22
C SER A 62 9.64 -11.13 -2.27
N ALA A 63 9.48 -11.44 -0.98
CA ALA A 63 9.04 -10.47 0.03
C ALA A 63 9.81 -9.14 -0.08
N LYS A 64 11.15 -9.21 -0.16
CA LYS A 64 12.06 -8.08 -0.32
C LYS A 64 11.81 -7.22 -1.56
N GLU A 65 11.31 -7.82 -2.63
CA GLU A 65 11.05 -7.18 -3.93
C GLU A 65 9.63 -6.62 -4.04
N GLY A 66 8.72 -7.15 -3.22
CA GLY A 66 7.34 -6.69 -3.06
C GLY A 66 7.19 -5.68 -1.92
N TYR A 67 6.42 -6.05 -0.91
CA TYR A 67 6.11 -5.19 0.24
C TYR A 67 7.23 -5.10 1.30
N GLY A 68 8.39 -5.71 1.03
CA GLY A 68 9.49 -5.82 1.97
C GLY A 68 9.46 -7.13 2.77
N GLU A 69 10.57 -7.42 3.43
CA GLU A 69 10.65 -8.51 4.40
C GLU A 69 9.88 -8.14 5.67
N VAL A 70 9.50 -9.13 6.48
CA VAL A 70 8.97 -8.85 7.83
C VAL A 70 10.04 -8.05 8.56
N ASN A 71 9.73 -6.79 8.83
CA ASN A 71 10.63 -5.95 9.59
C ASN A 71 10.39 -6.22 11.07
N SER A 72 11.37 -6.85 11.72
CA SER A 72 11.35 -7.01 13.17
C SER A 72 11.35 -5.67 13.91
N ASP A 73 11.85 -4.58 13.30
CA ASP A 73 11.70 -3.22 13.85
C ASP A 73 10.26 -2.69 13.77
N ALA A 74 9.42 -3.25 12.90
CA ALA A 74 7.98 -2.97 12.88
C ALA A 74 7.22 -3.82 13.92
N ILE A 75 7.91 -4.66 14.69
CA ILE A 75 7.38 -5.31 15.87
C ILE A 75 7.76 -4.44 17.07
N VAL A 76 6.79 -3.68 17.57
CA VAL A 76 7.03 -2.74 18.65
C VAL A 76 6.46 -3.32 19.94
N GLU A 77 7.29 -3.32 20.97
CA GLU A 77 6.86 -3.61 22.32
C GLU A 77 6.34 -2.33 22.97
N LEU A 78 5.05 -2.30 23.25
CA LEU A 78 4.37 -1.16 23.85
C LEU A 78 3.96 -1.50 25.28
N PRO A 79 4.19 -0.60 26.25
CA PRO A 79 3.75 -0.84 27.63
C PRO A 79 2.22 -0.87 27.68
N LYS A 80 1.66 -1.78 28.47
CA LYS A 80 0.20 -1.95 28.59
C LYS A 80 -0.51 -0.67 29.02
N ASP A 81 0.16 0.18 29.79
CA ASP A 81 -0.35 1.48 30.21
C ASP A 81 -0.83 2.36 29.04
N MET A 82 -0.24 2.25 27.85
CA MET A 82 -0.72 3.03 26.69
C MET A 82 -2.08 2.58 26.18
N PHE A 83 -2.49 1.35 26.49
CA PHE A 83 -3.80 0.80 26.14
C PHE A 83 -4.80 0.92 27.29
N MET A 84 -4.39 1.46 28.44
CA MET A 84 -5.29 1.78 29.53
C MET A 84 -6.05 3.06 29.19
N VAL A 85 -7.35 2.95 28.96
CA VAL A 85 -8.24 4.10 28.83
C VAL A 85 -9.01 4.21 30.15
N ASP A 86 -8.92 5.37 30.81
CA ASP A 86 -9.55 5.59 32.13
C ASP A 86 -9.12 4.59 33.23
N GLY A 87 -7.89 4.10 33.18
CA GLY A 87 -7.33 3.21 34.20
C GLY A 87 -7.85 1.77 34.13
N ALA A 88 -8.57 1.41 33.07
CA ALA A 88 -8.95 0.06 32.75
C ALA A 88 -8.49 -0.29 31.32
N ILE A 89 -8.05 -1.52 31.13
CA ILE A 89 -7.91 -2.08 29.79
C ILE A 89 -9.29 -2.62 29.44
N GLU A 90 -9.91 -2.15 28.36
CA GLU A 90 -11.17 -2.74 27.90
C GLU A 90 -10.97 -4.25 27.68
N GLU A 91 -11.81 -5.06 28.33
CA GLU A 91 -11.74 -6.52 28.22
C GLU A 91 -11.96 -6.93 26.76
N GLY A 92 -10.98 -7.63 26.18
CA GLY A 92 -10.98 -8.07 24.79
C GLY A 92 -10.17 -7.19 23.83
N LEU A 93 -9.78 -5.99 24.24
CA LEU A 93 -9.01 -5.06 23.40
C LEU A 93 -7.56 -5.53 23.24
N LEU A 94 -6.95 -6.01 24.34
CA LEU A 94 -5.68 -6.74 24.34
C LEU A 94 -5.91 -8.24 24.22
N THR A 95 -6.20 -8.71 23.01
CA THR A 95 -6.28 -10.14 22.69
C THR A 95 -5.26 -10.49 21.63
N VAL A 96 -4.51 -11.57 21.80
CA VAL A 96 -3.57 -12.05 20.77
C VAL A 96 -4.34 -12.31 19.47
N GLY A 97 -3.85 -11.77 18.36
CA GLY A 97 -4.49 -11.79 17.05
C GLY A 97 -5.47 -10.64 16.81
N ASN A 98 -5.73 -9.77 17.79
CA ASN A 98 -6.57 -8.60 17.58
C ASN A 98 -5.82 -7.52 16.78
N VAL A 99 -6.52 -6.86 15.86
CA VAL A 99 -5.97 -5.80 15.02
C VAL A 99 -6.45 -4.44 15.54
N LEU A 100 -5.52 -3.58 15.91
CA LEU A 100 -5.80 -2.23 16.42
C LEU A 100 -5.31 -1.17 15.43
N PRO A 101 -6.16 -0.20 15.06
CA PRO A 101 -5.71 0.95 14.28
C PRO A 101 -4.82 1.83 15.17
N MET A 102 -3.59 2.08 14.71
CA MET A 102 -2.60 2.93 15.36
C MET A 102 -2.15 4.03 14.42
N GLN A 103 -1.39 4.98 14.93
CA GLN A 103 -0.79 6.04 14.15
C GLN A 103 0.72 6.03 14.37
N ASP A 104 1.52 6.07 13.29
CA ASP A 104 2.97 6.26 13.42
C ASP A 104 3.31 7.72 13.80
N SER A 105 4.61 7.98 14.01
CA SER A 105 5.12 9.33 14.29
C SER A 105 4.95 10.32 13.12
N GLU A 106 4.61 9.84 11.92
CA GLU A 106 4.38 10.63 10.72
C GLU A 106 2.88 10.92 10.49
N GLY A 107 2.01 10.41 11.37
CA GLY A 107 0.56 10.61 11.28
C GLY A 107 -0.16 9.59 10.40
N ASN A 108 0.54 8.59 9.85
CA ASN A 108 -0.06 7.56 9.02
C ASN A 108 -0.84 6.57 9.89
N ARG A 109 -2.06 6.24 9.47
CA ARG A 109 -2.87 5.22 10.15
C ARG A 109 -2.40 3.85 9.72
N LEU A 110 -1.88 3.09 10.68
CA LEU A 110 -1.43 1.71 10.52
C LEU A 110 -2.42 0.78 11.19
N GLN A 111 -2.38 -0.50 10.82
CA GLN A 111 -3.06 -1.56 11.54
C GLN A 111 -1.98 -2.39 12.24
N GLY A 112 -2.00 -2.40 13.58
CA GLY A 112 -1.11 -3.23 14.37
C GLY A 112 -1.83 -4.46 14.87
N THR A 113 -1.27 -5.65 14.63
CA THR A 113 -1.81 -6.92 15.15
C THR A 113 -1.09 -7.29 16.44
N ILE A 114 -1.83 -7.70 17.47
CA ILE A 114 -1.22 -8.16 18.72
C ILE A 114 -0.62 -9.54 18.50
N ASP A 115 0.72 -9.63 18.50
CA ASP A 115 1.44 -10.90 18.31
C ASP A 115 1.58 -11.64 19.64
N GLN A 116 1.89 -10.90 20.72
CA GLN A 116 2.07 -11.47 22.04
C GLN A 116 1.70 -10.47 23.13
N ILE A 117 1.10 -10.97 24.22
CA ILE A 117 0.81 -10.17 25.41
C ILE A 117 1.70 -10.70 26.54
N LYS A 118 2.61 -9.87 27.05
CA LYS A 118 3.44 -10.16 28.24
C LYS A 118 2.76 -9.65 29.50
N ASP A 119 3.38 -9.76 30.68
CA ASP A 119 2.77 -9.30 31.93
C ASP A 119 2.62 -7.76 31.97
N GLU A 120 3.66 -7.01 31.60
CA GLU A 120 3.69 -5.53 31.66
C GLU A 120 3.70 -4.85 30.27
N SER A 121 3.94 -5.61 29.20
CA SER A 121 4.03 -5.09 27.83
C SER A 121 3.26 -5.91 26.81
N VAL A 122 3.01 -5.34 25.64
CA VAL A 122 2.30 -5.94 24.51
C VAL A 122 3.18 -5.81 23.28
N VAL A 123 3.44 -6.94 22.62
CA VAL A 123 4.16 -7.00 21.37
C VAL A 123 3.14 -6.83 20.25
N MET A 124 3.23 -5.71 19.55
CA MET A 124 2.40 -5.40 18.40
C MET A 124 3.21 -5.47 17.12
N ASN A 125 2.67 -6.18 16.14
CA ASN A 125 3.23 -6.30 14.82
C ASN A 125 2.53 -5.33 13.86
N PHE A 126 3.26 -4.33 13.39
CA PHE A 126 2.81 -3.31 12.44
C PHE A 126 3.23 -3.62 11.00
N ASN A 127 3.77 -4.82 10.74
CA ASN A 127 4.09 -5.21 9.38
C ASN A 127 2.83 -5.23 8.51
N HIS A 128 2.99 -4.86 7.25
CA HIS A 128 1.92 -5.05 6.27
C HIS A 128 1.54 -6.55 6.26
N PRO A 129 0.24 -6.92 6.16
CA PRO A 129 -0.18 -8.32 6.16
C PRO A 129 0.44 -9.16 5.02
N LEU A 130 1.01 -8.50 4.01
CA LEU A 130 1.70 -9.13 2.87
C LEU A 130 3.23 -9.01 2.92
N ALA A 131 3.78 -8.33 3.93
CA ALA A 131 5.22 -8.24 4.14
C ALA A 131 5.77 -9.62 4.55
N GLY A 132 6.96 -9.96 4.07
CA GLY A 132 7.57 -11.27 4.35
C GLY A 132 7.08 -12.43 3.50
N SER A 133 6.05 -12.23 2.67
CA SER A 133 5.47 -13.29 1.85
C SER A 133 5.82 -13.14 0.37
N GLU A 134 5.94 -14.26 -0.33
CA GLU A 134 6.15 -14.29 -1.79
C GLU A 134 4.85 -13.90 -2.51
N LEU A 135 4.95 -12.91 -3.39
CA LEU A 135 3.83 -12.35 -4.13
C LEU A 135 3.85 -12.90 -5.56
N ASN A 136 2.88 -13.75 -5.88
CA ASN A 136 2.72 -14.28 -7.23
C ASN A 136 1.78 -13.38 -8.00
N PHE A 137 2.31 -12.70 -9.02
CA PHE A 137 1.53 -11.85 -9.90
C PHE A 137 1.30 -12.56 -11.23
N LYS A 138 0.03 -12.80 -11.54
CA LYS A 138 -0.38 -13.40 -12.80
C LYS A 138 -1.43 -12.57 -13.48
N GLY A 139 -1.17 -12.10 -14.69
CA GLY A 139 -2.02 -11.14 -15.35
C GLY A 139 -1.78 -10.98 -16.83
N GLU A 140 -2.43 -9.98 -17.41
CA GLU A 140 -2.26 -9.58 -18.79
C GLU A 140 -2.36 -8.06 -18.94
N VAL A 141 -1.71 -7.55 -19.99
CA VAL A 141 -1.78 -6.14 -20.35
C VAL A 141 -3.05 -5.89 -21.16
N VAL A 142 -3.99 -5.14 -20.60
CA VAL A 142 -5.30 -4.85 -21.21
C VAL A 142 -5.20 -3.71 -22.21
N GLU A 143 -4.49 -2.63 -21.86
CA GLU A 143 -4.37 -1.44 -22.71
C GLU A 143 -3.06 -0.70 -22.44
N VAL A 144 -2.50 -0.08 -23.48
CA VAL A 144 -1.36 0.83 -23.37
C VAL A 144 -1.63 2.06 -24.21
N ARG A 145 -1.57 3.25 -23.59
CA ARG A 145 -1.67 4.54 -24.26
C ARG A 145 -0.63 5.52 -23.74
N GLU A 146 -0.41 6.61 -24.45
CA GLU A 146 0.46 7.69 -23.99
C GLU A 146 -0.20 8.48 -22.86
N ALA A 147 0.56 8.81 -21.82
CA ALA A 147 0.08 9.67 -20.74
C ALA A 147 0.05 11.12 -21.21
N THR A 148 -1.01 11.84 -20.85
CA THR A 148 -1.07 13.27 -21.09
C THR A 148 -0.19 14.01 -20.09
N GLU A 149 0.25 15.24 -20.41
CA GLU A 149 1.03 16.06 -19.49
C GLU A 149 0.27 16.33 -18.17
N GLU A 150 -1.06 16.42 -18.23
CA GLU A 150 -1.92 16.56 -17.05
C GLU A 150 -1.87 15.31 -16.16
N GLU A 151 -1.91 14.10 -16.72
CA GLU A 151 -1.82 12.84 -15.97
C GLU A 151 -0.43 12.65 -15.36
N LEU A 152 0.62 13.08 -16.07
CA LEU A 152 2.00 13.06 -15.55
C LEU A 152 2.19 14.04 -14.39
N ALA A 153 1.51 15.19 -14.43
CA ALA A 153 1.60 16.22 -13.40
C ALA A 153 0.69 15.97 -12.19
N SER A 154 -0.50 15.40 -12.40
CA SER A 154 -1.53 15.22 -11.36
C SER A 154 -1.74 13.77 -10.91
N GLY A 155 -1.11 12.80 -11.58
CA GLY A 155 -1.35 11.38 -11.35
C GLY A 155 -2.57 10.87 -12.13
N LEU A 156 -2.58 9.56 -12.41
CA LEU A 156 -3.53 8.95 -13.35
C LEU A 156 -5.00 9.04 -12.93
N PHE A 157 -5.26 9.03 -11.63
CA PHE A 157 -6.62 9.00 -11.09
C PHE A 157 -7.19 10.39 -10.79
N GLY A 158 -6.42 11.46 -10.99
CA GLY A 158 -6.91 12.82 -10.68
C GLY A 158 -7.41 13.00 -9.25
N GLU A 159 -7.03 12.11 -8.33
CA GLU A 159 -7.37 12.22 -6.92
C GLU A 159 -6.33 13.08 -6.25
N LYS A 160 -6.77 14.31 -5.98
CA LYS A 160 -6.22 15.17 -4.95
C LYS A 160 -5.76 14.32 -3.77
N ALA A 161 -4.52 14.56 -3.36
CA ALA A 161 -4.14 14.41 -1.97
C ALA A 161 -5.26 15.03 -1.11
N SER A 162 -6.06 14.17 -0.48
CA SER A 162 -6.95 14.53 0.59
C SER A 162 -6.12 14.78 1.85
N SER A 163 -5.20 15.73 1.78
CA SER A 163 -4.65 16.38 2.96
C SER A 163 -5.63 17.48 3.37
N SER A 164 -6.66 17.03 4.10
CA SER A 164 -7.44 17.87 4.97
C SER A 164 -6.53 18.48 6.05
N CYS A 165 -6.10 19.72 5.86
CA CYS A 165 -5.79 20.63 6.96
C CYS A 165 -6.73 21.82 6.82
N GLY A 166 -7.93 21.69 7.37
CA GLY A 166 -8.68 22.85 7.80
C GLY A 166 -8.08 23.35 9.10
N ASP A 167 -7.53 24.55 9.12
CA ASP A 167 -7.69 25.49 10.23
C ASP A 167 -7.38 26.93 9.78
N GLY A 168 -8.27 27.84 10.16
CA GLY A 168 -7.93 29.19 10.63
C GLY A 168 -7.22 30.15 9.68
N GLY A 169 -7.97 31.12 9.14
CA GLY A 169 -7.43 32.17 8.28
C GLY A 169 -6.51 33.18 8.95
N CYS A 170 -5.79 33.94 8.12
CA CYS A 170 -5.51 35.34 8.40
C CYS A 170 -5.22 36.10 7.10
N SER A 171 -5.89 37.23 6.98
CA SER A 171 -6.04 38.10 5.83
C SER A 171 -4.74 38.74 5.37
N GLY A 172 -4.53 38.77 4.06
CA GLY A 172 -3.46 39.54 3.43
C GLY A 172 -3.79 39.86 1.99
N CYS A 173 -4.67 40.83 1.74
CA CYS A 173 -4.62 41.57 0.49
C CYS A 173 -5.02 43.02 0.72
N SER A 174 -4.00 43.88 0.70
CA SER A 174 -4.10 45.32 0.55
C SER A 174 -4.47 45.65 -0.90
N GLY A 175 -5.32 46.66 -1.11
CA GLY A 175 -5.43 47.35 -2.39
C GLY A 175 -6.86 47.53 -2.91
N CYS A 176 -7.29 48.80 -2.90
CA CYS A 176 -8.51 49.41 -3.46
C CYS A 176 -9.77 49.39 -2.58
#